data_AF-A0A2V8IBW5-F1
#
_entry.id   AF-A0A2V8IBW5-F1
#
_cell.length_a   1.000
_cell.length_b   1.000
_cell.length_c   1.000
_cell.angle_alpha   90.00
_cell.angle_beta   90.00
_cell.angle_gamma   90.00
#
_symmetry.space_group_name_H-M   'P 1'
#
loop_
_entity.id
_entity.type
_entity.pdbx_description
1 polymer ?
#
loop_
_entity_poly.entity_id
_entity_poly.type
_entity_poly.pdbx_seq_one_letter_code
_entity_poly.pdbx_strand_id
1 'polypeptide(L)'
;MTRLVRHAVQSMLVLFLVPALVSAEVSRVEITSRRDAAGGRSFGSAGRYERLAGKIYFLIDPANKRNQVIADLGKAPKNGAGKIEMSADLVIFKPHDASKGNGIALFDIVNRGGTVALNVFSG
;
A
#
# COMPACT_ATOMS: atom_id res chain seq x y z
N MET A 1 25.63 -34.66 -13.51
CA MET A 1 24.29 -34.15 -13.88
C MET A 1 23.26 -34.23 -12.75
N THR A 2 23.12 -35.34 -12.02
CA THR A 2 22.11 -35.54 -10.95
C THR A 2 22.19 -34.54 -9.79
N ARG A 3 23.39 -34.14 -9.36
CA ARG A 3 23.59 -33.16 -8.28
C ARG A 3 23.11 -31.75 -8.65
N LEU A 4 23.36 -31.34 -9.90
CA LEU A 4 22.97 -30.02 -10.42
C LEU A 4 21.45 -29.91 -10.58
N VAL A 5 20.83 -30.97 -11.11
CA VAL A 5 19.36 -31.07 -11.25
C VAL A 5 18.69 -31.08 -9.88
N ARG A 6 19.27 -31.75 -8.88
CA ARG A 6 18.72 -31.76 -7.50
C ARG A 6 18.73 -30.37 -6.87
N HIS A 7 19.81 -29.62 -7.02
CA HIS A 7 19.87 -28.25 -6.51
C HIS A 7 18.93 -27.31 -7.26
N ALA A 8 18.81 -27.43 -8.58
CA ALA A 8 17.86 -26.64 -9.36
C ALA A 8 16.40 -26.88 -8.92
N VAL A 9 16.00 -28.13 -8.68
CA VAL A 9 14.66 -28.47 -8.18
C VAL A 9 14.44 -27.93 -6.77
N GLN A 10 15.43 -28.03 -5.88
CA GLN A 10 15.35 -27.47 -4.52
C GLN A 10 15.21 -25.94 -4.54
N SER A 11 16.01 -25.25 -5.35
CA SER A 11 15.94 -23.79 -5.52
C SER A 11 14.60 -23.34 -6.09
N MET A 12 14.07 -24.08 -7.08
CA MET A 12 12.78 -23.79 -7.68
C MET A 12 11.62 -23.99 -6.69
N LEU A 13 11.66 -25.04 -5.86
CA LEU A 13 10.66 -25.28 -4.82
C LEU A 13 10.66 -24.16 -3.76
N VAL A 14 11.83 -23.69 -3.33
CA VAL A 14 11.95 -22.56 -2.41
C VAL A 14 11.41 -21.27 -3.04
N LEU A 15 11.67 -21.03 -4.33
CA LEU A 15 11.18 -19.84 -5.04
C LEU A 15 9.65 -19.77 -5.11
N PHE A 16 8.97 -20.91 -5.20
CA PHE A 16 7.51 -20.98 -5.27
C PHE A 16 6.81 -21.06 -3.91
N LEU A 17 7.44 -21.61 -2.86
CA LEU A 17 6.82 -21.75 -1.55
C LEU A 17 6.85 -20.45 -0.71
N VAL A 18 7.90 -19.64 -0.84
CA VAL A 18 8.09 -18.43 -0.02
C VAL A 18 7.02 -17.36 -0.25
N PRO A 19 6.61 -17.03 -1.49
CA PRO A 19 5.56 -16.03 -1.74
C PRO A 19 4.20 -16.41 -1.15
N ALA A 20 3.89 -17.71 -1.09
CA ALA A 20 2.63 -18.22 -0.54
C ALA A 20 2.51 -18.03 0.98
N LEU A 21 3.63 -17.77 1.67
CA LEU A 21 3.65 -17.50 3.12
C LEU A 21 3.50 -16.01 3.44
N VAL A 22 3.50 -15.13 2.43
CA VAL A 22 3.36 -13.69 2.64
C VAL A 22 1.90 -13.30 2.48
N SER A 23 1.25 -12.95 3.59
CA SER A 23 -0.07 -12.34 3.56
C SER A 23 0.07 -10.83 3.43
N ALA A 24 -0.51 -10.24 2.40
CA ALA A 24 -0.71 -8.79 2.37
C ALA A 24 -1.82 -8.45 3.37
N GLU A 25 -1.56 -7.53 4.29
CA GLU A 25 -2.62 -7.01 5.17
C GLU A 25 -3.60 -6.14 4.38
N VAL A 26 -3.17 -5.53 3.26
CA VAL A 26 -4.08 -4.86 2.31
C VAL A 26 -4.82 -5.88 1.48
N SER A 27 -6.16 -5.89 1.60
CA SER A 27 -7.03 -6.82 0.88
C SER A 27 -7.58 -6.24 -0.41
N ARG A 28 -7.78 -4.91 -0.47
CA ARG A 28 -8.34 -4.24 -1.65
C ARG A 28 -7.98 -2.76 -1.66
N VAL A 29 -7.78 -2.22 -2.85
CA VAL A 29 -7.71 -0.78 -3.09
C VAL A 29 -8.77 -0.41 -4.12
N GLU A 30 -9.56 0.61 -3.80
CA GLU A 30 -10.54 1.19 -4.70
C GLU A 30 -10.18 2.62 -5.02
N ILE A 31 -10.05 2.93 -6.30
CA ILE A 31 -9.89 4.30 -6.78
C ILE A 31 -11.23 4.74 -7.35
N THR A 32 -11.88 5.69 -6.69
CA THR A 32 -13.20 6.20 -7.06
C THR A 32 -13.10 7.55 -7.79
N SER A 33 -11.96 8.23 -7.71
CA SER A 33 -11.73 9.48 -8.40
C SER A 33 -10.31 9.59 -8.94
N ARG A 34 -10.20 10.10 -10.17
CA ARG A 34 -8.95 10.45 -10.84
C ARG A 34 -9.12 11.81 -11.50
N ARG A 35 -8.26 12.76 -11.17
CA ARG A 35 -8.31 14.14 -11.71
C ARG A 35 -6.90 14.70 -11.83
N ASP A 36 -6.72 15.75 -12.63
CA ASP A 36 -5.47 16.52 -12.61
C ASP A 36 -5.24 17.17 -11.24
N ALA A 37 -4.01 17.09 -10.75
CA ALA A 37 -3.57 17.84 -9.59
C ALA A 37 -3.19 19.27 -9.99
N ALA A 38 -3.27 20.21 -9.05
CA ALA A 38 -2.84 21.61 -9.24
C ALA A 38 -3.35 22.26 -10.55
N GLY A 39 -4.60 21.99 -10.94
CA GLY A 39 -5.20 22.54 -12.16
C GLY A 39 -4.53 22.08 -13.46
N GLY A 40 -3.77 20.97 -13.44
CA GLY A 40 -3.03 20.48 -14.60
C GLY A 40 -1.70 21.18 -14.85
N ARG A 41 -1.18 21.93 -13.87
CA ARG A 41 0.17 22.50 -13.88
C ARG A 41 1.23 21.39 -14.04
N SER A 42 2.24 21.65 -14.85
CA SER A 42 3.41 20.78 -15.00
C SER A 42 4.50 21.12 -13.99
N PHE A 43 5.18 20.10 -13.46
CA PHE A 43 6.27 20.21 -12.50
C PHE A 43 7.58 19.73 -13.13
N GLY A 44 8.38 20.67 -13.65
CA GLY A 44 9.69 20.38 -14.25
C GLY A 44 9.64 19.24 -15.27
N SER A 45 10.65 18.36 -15.20
CA SER A 45 10.74 17.18 -16.07
C SER A 45 9.73 16.07 -15.73
N ALA A 46 9.16 16.07 -14.51
CA ALA A 46 8.14 15.09 -14.10
C ALA A 46 6.79 15.30 -14.80
N GLY A 47 6.53 16.52 -15.28
CA GLY A 47 5.33 16.86 -16.04
C GLY A 47 4.09 17.05 -15.15
N ARG A 48 2.91 16.80 -15.70
CA ARG A 48 1.63 16.95 -14.98
C ARG A 48 1.45 15.82 -13.97
N TYR A 49 0.84 16.16 -12.85
CA TYR A 49 0.45 15.19 -11.82
C TYR A 49 -1.05 14.93 -11.86
N GLU A 50 -1.43 13.73 -11.46
CA GLU A 50 -2.80 13.35 -11.18
C GLU A 50 -2.99 13.08 -9.69
N ARG A 51 -4.19 13.39 -9.20
CA ARG A 51 -4.69 13.03 -7.89
C ARG A 51 -5.63 11.83 -8.05
N LEU A 52 -5.26 10.72 -7.41
CA LEU A 52 -6.10 9.56 -7.22
C LEU A 52 -6.70 9.62 -5.83
N ALA A 53 -8.00 9.37 -5.71
CA ALA A 53 -8.68 9.27 -4.43
C ALA A 53 -9.62 8.06 -4.38
N GLY A 54 -9.73 7.47 -3.20
CA GLY A 54 -10.64 6.38 -2.92
C GLY A 54 -10.39 5.77 -1.55
N LYS A 55 -10.49 4.44 -1.44
CA LYS A 55 -10.44 3.72 -0.18
C LYS A 55 -9.49 2.53 -0.25
N ILE A 56 -8.69 2.35 0.80
CA ILE A 56 -7.87 1.17 1.02
C ILE A 56 -8.49 0.32 2.12
N TYR A 57 -8.55 -0.99 1.89
CA TYR A 57 -9.10 -1.98 2.80
C TYR A 57 -7.99 -2.91 3.26
N PHE A 58 -7.98 -3.21 4.55
CA PHE A 58 -6.95 -4.06 5.14
C PHE A 58 -7.48 -4.89 6.30
N LEU A 59 -6.81 -6.00 6.56
CA LEU A 59 -7.13 -6.99 7.57
C LEU A 59 -6.11 -6.93 8.69
N ILE A 60 -6.57 -6.76 9.92
CA ILE A 60 -5.72 -6.76 11.11
C ILE A 60 -5.84 -8.11 11.81
N ASP A 61 -4.69 -8.71 12.10
CA ASP A 61 -4.61 -9.86 13.01
C ASP A 61 -4.56 -9.39 14.48
N PRO A 62 -5.62 -9.62 15.29
CA PRO A 62 -5.59 -9.25 16.70
C PRO A 62 -4.63 -10.12 17.53
N ALA A 63 -4.23 -11.30 17.04
CA ALA A 63 -3.27 -12.16 17.72
C ALA A 63 -1.82 -11.73 17.48
N ASN A 64 -1.55 -10.88 16.49
CA ASN A 64 -0.23 -10.34 16.26
C ASN A 64 0.18 -9.42 17.41
N LYS A 65 1.28 -9.76 18.09
CA LYS A 65 1.82 -8.99 19.23
C LYS A 65 2.03 -7.50 18.92
N ARG A 66 2.38 -7.16 17.68
CA ARG A 66 2.55 -5.75 17.25
C ARG A 66 1.24 -4.97 17.23
N ASN A 67 0.12 -5.66 17.01
CA ASN A 67 -1.22 -5.06 16.94
C ASN A 67 -1.87 -4.98 18.33
N GLN A 68 -1.41 -5.74 19.33
CA GLN A 68 -1.98 -5.73 20.68
C GLN A 68 -1.82 -4.41 21.44
N VAL A 69 -0.95 -3.51 20.97
CA VAL A 69 -0.83 -2.14 21.50
C VAL A 69 -2.03 -1.26 21.10
N ILE A 70 -2.79 -1.64 20.07
CA ILE A 70 -3.96 -0.90 19.61
C ILE A 70 -5.08 -1.09 20.62
N ALA A 71 -5.50 0.02 21.22
CA ALA A 71 -6.57 0.04 22.21
C ALA A 71 -7.85 -0.60 21.64
N ASP A 72 -8.51 -1.42 22.47
CA ASP A 72 -9.78 -2.08 22.17
C ASP A 72 -9.79 -2.98 20.91
N LEU A 73 -8.63 -3.26 20.31
CA LEU A 73 -8.56 -4.10 19.10
C LEU A 73 -9.18 -5.48 19.34
N GLY A 74 -8.98 -6.06 20.52
CA GLY A 74 -9.56 -7.34 20.90
C GLY A 74 -11.09 -7.36 21.00
N LYS A 75 -11.74 -6.19 21.08
CA LYS A 75 -13.20 -6.03 21.15
C LYS A 75 -13.84 -5.85 19.77
N ALA A 76 -13.06 -5.57 18.73
CA ALA A 76 -13.58 -5.35 17.39
C ALA A 76 -14.17 -6.64 16.79
N PRO A 77 -15.24 -6.54 15.98
CA PRO A 77 -15.78 -7.68 15.23
C PRO A 77 -14.73 -8.32 14.33
N LYS A 78 -14.77 -9.66 14.24
CA LYS A 78 -13.88 -10.45 13.41
C LYS A 78 -14.69 -11.09 12.28
N ASN A 79 -14.11 -11.17 11.09
CA ASN A 79 -14.68 -11.92 9.99
C ASN A 79 -14.51 -13.44 10.18
N GLY A 80 -15.01 -14.23 9.22
CA GLY A 80 -14.93 -15.69 9.27
C GLY A 80 -13.51 -16.26 9.32
N ALA A 81 -12.49 -15.47 8.97
CA ALA A 81 -11.08 -15.84 9.08
C ALA A 81 -10.44 -15.37 10.41
N GLY A 82 -11.22 -14.83 11.34
CA GLY A 82 -10.74 -14.35 12.64
C GLY A 82 -9.97 -13.02 12.57
N LYS A 83 -10.00 -12.31 11.44
CA LYS A 83 -9.34 -11.01 11.24
C LYS A 83 -10.32 -9.87 11.40
N ILE A 84 -9.82 -8.69 11.75
CA ILE A 84 -10.62 -7.46 11.84
C ILE A 84 -10.53 -6.73 10.50
N GLU A 85 -11.67 -6.36 9.93
CA GLU A 85 -11.73 -5.64 8.66
C GLU A 85 -11.72 -4.14 8.89
N MET A 86 -10.77 -3.45 8.28
CA MET A 86 -10.58 -2.01 8.42
C MET A 86 -10.52 -1.34 7.05
N SER A 87 -10.81 -0.05 7.02
CA SER A 87 -10.59 0.77 5.83
C SER A 87 -10.10 2.16 6.20
N ALA A 88 -9.38 2.78 5.28
CA ALA A 88 -8.97 4.18 5.37
C ALA A 88 -9.14 4.86 4.01
N ASP A 89 -9.27 6.18 4.02
CA ASP A 89 -9.24 6.94 2.77
C ASP A 89 -7.82 6.94 2.21
N LEU A 90 -7.71 6.80 0.90
CA LEU A 90 -6.43 6.78 0.18
C LEU A 90 -6.42 7.94 -0.81
N VAL A 91 -5.38 8.76 -0.71
CA VAL A 91 -5.09 9.82 -1.69
C VAL A 91 -3.66 9.65 -2.14
N ILE A 92 -3.43 9.59 -3.46
CA ILE A 92 -2.09 9.55 -4.03
C ILE A 92 -1.96 10.64 -5.09
N PHE A 93 -0.82 11.33 -5.04
CA PHE A 93 -0.39 12.26 -6.07
C PHE A 93 0.77 11.60 -6.80
N LYS A 94 0.66 11.48 -8.13
CA LYS A 94 1.73 10.90 -8.94
C LYS A 94 1.83 11.61 -10.29
N PRO A 95 2.99 11.56 -10.97
CA PRO A 95 3.07 11.93 -12.37
C PRO A 95 2.05 11.14 -13.21
N HIS A 96 1.51 11.77 -14.24
CA HIS A 96 0.74 11.07 -15.28
C HIS A 96 1.59 9.96 -15.90
N ASP A 97 2.81 10.31 -16.31
CA ASP A 97 3.82 9.36 -16.77
C ASP A 97 4.68 8.89 -15.60
N ALA A 98 4.39 7.69 -15.08
CA ALA A 98 5.07 7.12 -13.94
C ALA A 98 6.59 6.92 -14.16
N SER A 99 7.05 6.82 -15.42
CA SER A 99 8.49 6.69 -15.72
C SER A 99 9.29 7.95 -15.41
N LYS A 100 8.61 9.09 -15.26
CA LYS A 100 9.22 10.39 -14.94
C LYS A 100 9.26 10.69 -13.44
N GLY A 101 8.78 9.76 -12.60
CA GLY A 101 8.97 9.83 -11.16
C GLY A 101 10.42 9.52 -10.77
N ASN A 102 10.84 9.93 -9.58
CA ASN A 102 12.17 9.64 -9.03
C ASN A 102 12.24 8.30 -8.27
N GLY A 103 11.18 7.49 -8.33
CA GLY A 103 11.09 6.19 -7.65
C GLY A 103 10.90 6.27 -6.12
N ILE A 104 10.78 7.46 -5.54
CA ILE A 104 10.59 7.65 -4.10
C ILE A 104 9.13 8.02 -3.83
N ALA A 105 8.49 7.27 -2.92
CA ALA A 105 7.18 7.62 -2.39
C ALA A 105 7.34 8.42 -1.10
N LEU A 106 6.79 9.63 -1.06
CA LEU A 106 6.55 10.34 0.18
C LEU A 106 5.21 9.88 0.75
N PHE A 107 5.22 9.35 1.96
CA PHE A 107 4.04 8.80 2.61
C PHE A 107 3.69 9.60 3.86
N ASP A 108 2.40 9.92 4.00
CA ASP A 108 1.86 10.73 5.09
C ASP A 108 0.73 9.97 5.79
N ILE A 109 0.91 9.73 7.10
CA ILE A 109 -0.13 9.14 7.95
C ILE A 109 -0.82 10.30 8.66
N VAL A 110 -1.94 10.71 8.07
CA VAL A 110 -2.60 11.96 8.45
C VAL A 110 -3.49 11.76 9.67
N ASN A 111 -3.41 12.67 10.63
CA ASN A 111 -4.41 12.78 11.69
C ASN A 111 -5.52 13.73 11.19
N ARG A 112 -6.79 13.30 11.26
CA ARG A 112 -7.98 14.08 10.84
C ARG A 112 -8.02 14.51 9.36
N GLY A 113 -7.33 13.79 8.47
CA GLY A 113 -7.49 13.94 7.02
C GLY A 113 -6.77 15.11 6.34
N GLY A 114 -5.91 15.84 7.05
CA GLY A 114 -5.13 16.94 6.45
C GLY A 114 -3.95 16.44 5.61
N THR A 115 -3.69 17.03 4.44
CA THR A 115 -2.57 16.65 3.56
C THR A 115 -1.27 17.38 3.93
N VAL A 116 -0.67 17.01 5.07
CA VAL A 116 0.46 17.73 5.67
C VAL A 116 1.70 17.69 4.77
N ALA A 117 2.06 16.51 4.27
CA ALA A 117 3.19 16.37 3.37
C ALA A 117 3.02 17.21 2.11
N LEU A 118 1.81 17.26 1.54
CA LEU A 118 1.58 18.09 0.36
C LEU A 118 1.83 19.56 0.67
N ASN A 119 1.30 20.07 1.79
CA ASN A 119 1.50 21.47 2.19
C ASN A 119 2.97 21.87 2.39
N VAL A 120 3.82 20.92 2.79
CA VAL A 120 5.25 21.18 3.05
C VAL A 120 6.10 21.04 1.78
N PHE A 121 5.72 20.13 0.87
CA PHE A 121 6.57 19.73 -0.26
C PHE A 121 6.03 20.15 -1.65
N SER A 122 4.87 20.81 -1.76
CA SER A 122 4.21 21.06 -3.06
C SER A 122 4.75 22.22 -3.90
N GLY A 123 5.64 23.07 -3.38
CA GLY A 123 6.33 24.12 -4.15
C GLY A 123 5.44 25.24 -4.71
#